data_AF-G4A6F1-F1
#
_entry.id   AF-G4A6F1-F1
#
_cell.length_a   1.000
_cell.length_b   1.000
_cell.length_c   1.000
_cell.angle_alpha   90.00
_cell.angle_beta   90.00
_cell.angle_gamma   90.00
#
_symmetry.space_group_name_H-M   'P 1'
#
loop_
_entity.id
_entity.type
_entity.pdbx_description
1 polymer ?
#
loop_
_entity_poly.entity_id
_entity_poly.type
_entity_poly.pdbx_seq_one_letter_code
_entity_poly.pdbx_strand_id
1 'polypeptide(L)' 'MPQLKEEVTIAEQRTTIMIPVDVYKAAKKYALLNDIKLKEYFNDLLSKDLKEKGML' A
#
# COMPACT_ATOMS: atom_id res chain seq x y z
N MET A 1 -29.94 10.76 21.11
CA MET A 1 -28.64 10.44 21.74
C MET A 1 -27.76 9.82 20.67
N PRO A 2 -26.60 10.41 20.37
CA PRO A 2 -25.82 10.05 19.19
C PRO A 2 -24.93 8.84 19.50
N GLN A 3 -24.96 7.84 18.64
CA GLN A 3 -23.85 6.92 18.45
C GLN A 3 -23.46 7.00 16.98
N LEU A 4 -22.81 8.11 16.61
CA LEU A 4 -22.04 8.18 15.38
C LEU A 4 -20.81 7.30 15.60
N LYS A 5 -20.96 5.99 15.37
CA LYS A 5 -19.83 5.17 14.98
C LYS A 5 -19.43 5.66 13.60
N GLU A 6 -18.57 6.67 13.56
CA GLU A 6 -17.77 6.95 12.38
C GLU A 6 -16.85 5.74 12.19
N GLU A 7 -17.39 4.68 11.60
CA GLU A 7 -16.58 3.72 10.88
C GLU A 7 -16.01 4.50 9.71
N VAL A 8 -14.85 5.13 9.93
CA VAL A 8 -13.98 5.66 8.88
C VAL A 8 -13.63 4.46 8.02
N THR A 9 -14.49 4.19 7.05
CA THR A 9 -14.29 3.16 6.06
C THR A 9 -13.16 3.70 5.20
N ILE A 10 -11.93 3.28 5.51
CA ILE A 10 -10.79 3.54 4.64
C ILE A 10 -11.23 2.99 3.28
N ALA A 11 -11.44 3.87 2.31
CA ALA A 11 -11.89 3.51 0.98
C ALA A 11 -10.74 2.80 0.24
N GLU A 12 -10.47 1.55 0.62
CA GLU A 12 -9.49 0.71 -0.05
C GLU A 12 -10.06 0.26 -1.40
N GLN A 13 -9.50 0.76 -2.48
CA GLN A 13 -9.82 0.27 -3.82
C GLN A 13 -8.96 -0.94 -4.16
N ARG A 14 -9.60 -2.06 -4.54
CA ARG A 14 -8.88 -3.25 -5.02
C ARG A 14 -8.42 -3.02 -6.47
N THR A 15 -7.11 -2.96 -6.68
CA THR A 15 -6.50 -2.84 -8.00
C THR A 15 -5.54 -4.00 -8.25
N THR A 16 -5.51 -4.51 -9.48
CA THR A 16 -4.55 -5.52 -9.93
C THR A 16 -3.51 -4.84 -10.81
N ILE A 17 -2.23 -4.95 -10.44
CA ILE A 17 -1.10 -4.44 -11.24
C ILE A 17 -0.26 -5.60 -11.75
N MET A 18 0.17 -5.53 -13.01
CA MET A 18 1.15 -6.44 -13.57
C MET A 18 2.54 -5.84 -13.38
N ILE A 19 3.44 -6.59 -12.74
CA ILE A 19 4.83 -6.19 -12.55
C ILE A 19 5.75 -7.29 -13.06
N PRO A 20 6.98 -6.97 -13.49
CA PRO A 20 7.96 -7.97 -13.87
C PRO A 20 8.20 -8.98 -12.74
N VAL A 21 8.41 -10.24 -13.10
CA VAL A 21 8.57 -11.35 -12.14
C VAL A 21 9.74 -11.10 -11.20
N ASP A 22 10.84 -10.54 -11.71
CA ASP A 22 12.03 -10.27 -10.90
C ASP A 22 11.79 -9.18 -9.86
N VAL A 23 11.00 -8.16 -10.21
CA VAL A 23 10.58 -7.10 -9.29
C VAL A 23 9.67 -7.67 -8.20
N TYR A 24 8.72 -8.54 -8.56
CA TYR A 24 7.87 -9.22 -7.58
C TYR A 24 8.69 -10.05 -6.58
N LYS A 25 9.66 -10.84 -7.06
CA LYS A 25 10.53 -11.66 -6.21
C LYS A 25 11.37 -10.80 -5.26
N ALA A 26 11.98 -9.74 -5.78
CA ALA A 26 12.78 -8.81 -4.99
C ALA A 26 11.95 -8.11 -3.91
N ALA A 27 10.79 -7.57 -4.28
CA ALA A 27 9.88 -6.91 -3.35
C ALA A 27 9.35 -7.87 -2.28
N LYS A 28 9.01 -9.12 -2.66
CA LYS A 28 8.58 -10.15 -1.70
C LYS A 28 9.69 -10.53 -0.73
N LYS A 29 10.93 -10.65 -1.20
CA LYS A 29 12.09 -10.92 -0.33
C LYS A 29 12.32 -9.78 0.66
N TYR A 30 12.28 -8.53 0.18
CA TYR A 30 12.39 -7.36 1.05
C TYR A 30 11.29 -7.33 2.10
N ALA A 31 10.04 -7.56 1.69
CA ALA A 31 8.91 -7.58 2.60
C ALA A 31 9.07 -8.66 3.69
N LEU A 32 9.52 -9.86 3.32
CA LEU A 32 9.81 -10.94 4.27
C LEU A 32 10.93 -10.58 5.25
N LEU A 33 12.01 -9.95 4.78
CA LEU A 33 13.16 -9.58 5.61
C LEU A 33 12.83 -8.50 6.64
N ASN A 34 11.86 -7.63 6.33
CA ASN A 34 11.44 -6.53 7.19
C ASN A 34 10.16 -6.84 7.98
N ASP A 35 9.65 -8.08 7.91
CA ASP A 35 8.39 -8.52 8.52
C ASP A 35 7.18 -7.61 8.17
N ILE A 36 7.15 -7.11 6.93
CA ILE A 36 6.06 -6.29 6.40
C ILE A 36 5.28 -7.04 5.33
N LYS A 37 4.01 -6.67 5.11
CA LYS A 37 3.25 -7.24 3.98
C LYS A 37 3.67 -6.57 2.68
N LEU A 38 3.71 -7.34 1.61
CA LEU A 38 4.01 -6.83 0.27
C LEU A 38 3.08 -5.67 -0.14
N LYS A 39 1.80 -5.74 0.25
CA LYS A 39 0.83 -4.65 0.01
C LYS A 39 1.22 -3.35 0.71
N GLU A 40 1.76 -3.43 1.93
CA GLU A 40 2.15 -2.26 2.72
C GLU A 40 3.38 -1.61 2.11
N TYR A 41 4.34 -2.42 1.68
CA TYR A 41 5.50 -1.95 0.92
C TYR A 41 5.10 -1.19 -0.36
N PHE A 42 4.19 -1.74 -1.17
CA PHE A 42 3.72 -1.05 -2.38
C PHE A 42 2.95 0.23 -2.06
N ASN A 43 2.06 0.19 -1.07
CA ASN A 43 1.28 1.36 -0.69
C ASN A 43 2.16 2.48 -0.14
N ASP A 44 3.15 2.16 0.68
CA ASP A 44 4.10 3.13 1.22
C ASP A 44 4.96 3.73 0.11
N LEU A 45 5.49 2.90 -0.79
CA LEU A 45 6.27 3.34 -1.94
C LEU A 45 5.48 4.31 -2.83
N LEU A 46 4.23 3.97 -3.17
CA LEU A 46 3.35 4.82 -3.98
C LEU A 46 2.96 6.10 -3.25
N SER A 47 2.60 6.00 -1.97
CA SER A 47 2.20 7.16 -1.17
C SER A 47 3.35 8.15 -1.03
N LYS A 48 4.57 7.66 -0.82
CA LYS A 48 5.77 8.49 -0.72
C LYS A 48 6.07 9.20 -2.03
N ASP A 49 6.07 8.45 -3.14
CA ASP A 49 6.33 9.03 -4.48
C ASP A 49 5.29 10.09 -4.86
N LEU A 50 4.01 9.84 -4.57
CA LEU A 50 2.94 10.80 -4.86
C LEU A 50 2.98 12.04 -3.95
N LYS A 51 3.35 11.89 -2.67
CA LYS A 51 3.57 13.02 -1.76
C LYS A 51 4.76 13.88 -2.19
N GLU A 52 5.87 13.25 -2.57
CA GLU A 52 7.05 13.97 -3.08
C GLU A 52 6.73 14.74 -4.38
N LYS A 53 5.76 14.26 -5.16
CA LYS A 53 5.25 14.93 -6.37
C LYS A 53 4.13 15.95 -6.09
N GLY A 54 3.70 16.13 -4.85
CA GLY A 54 2.61 17.04 -4.47
C GLY A 54 1.24 16.64 -5.00
N MET A 55 1.04 15.34 -5.28
CA MET A 55 -0.24 14.78 -5.76
C MET A 55 -1.10 14.19 -4.62
N LEU A 56 -0.52 14.10 -3.41
CA LEU A 56 -1.12 13.67 -2.15
C LEU A 56 -0.61 14.58 -1.03
#